data_AF-A0A9D6TJK4-F1
#
_entry.id   AF-A0A9D6TJK4-F1
#
_cell.length_a   1.000
_cell.length_b   1.000
_cell.length_c   1.000
_cell.angle_alpha   90.00
_cell.angle_beta   90.00
_cell.angle_gamma   90.00
#
_symmetry.space_group_name_H-M   'P 1'
#
loop_
_entity.id
_entity.type
_entity.pdbx_description
1 polymer ?
#
loop_
_entity_poly.entity_id
_entity_poly.type
_entity_poly.pdbx_seq_one_letter_code
_entity_poly.pdbx_strand_id
1 'polypeptide(L)'
;MPHQPSELSRRNFITALLATGVSLRLNARTGAAVDDLSAIEQTMHDFVVQRMIDADGLCRSMLCLATLAPWTNADLARTDQRRVSDKFRMRITDMFQNSTDKAGCLTYENALMATGEFAQSQIIRYRVTRENAAREQAHRAIRGILAVIDEGRHYMPGWLPKPFGGVRNARNSHEMSVDQYTKAVVALHDWRPLADKAEQAVIDRFFIDAADFFIARKWRHAYRHRTIVTADTHLHALGLYVPLAVLAAKASGDDRYLAHLATFDAAMNTALADSKLNSFNSTSLIGEGYYVAMQAGSRDPRLPRMIEWLWQLGAKCVDENGQGFVPGKVPMPDSQATRLAAIATIVETQRPATRATALARKILAGNREPSKMWHAFDGLTECLAEISITSWLVAYWRLREAAKR
;
A
#
# COMPACT_ATOMS: atom_id res chain seq x y z
N MET A 1 3.93 -20.67 56.00
CA MET A 1 4.54 -20.64 54.64
C MET A 1 4.81 -19.18 54.28
N PRO A 2 6.02 -18.80 53.88
CA PRO A 2 6.34 -17.39 53.62
C PRO A 2 5.91 -16.97 52.22
N HIS A 3 5.29 -15.79 52.12
CA HIS A 3 4.93 -15.12 50.87
C HIS A 3 6.19 -14.70 50.12
N GLN A 4 6.40 -15.23 48.91
CA GLN A 4 7.37 -14.69 47.96
C GLN A 4 6.83 -13.41 47.31
N PRO A 5 7.61 -12.31 47.26
CA PRO A 5 7.23 -11.10 46.54
C PRO A 5 7.30 -11.34 45.03
N SER A 6 6.28 -10.87 44.31
CA SER A 6 6.16 -11.02 42.86
C SER A 6 7.30 -10.29 42.14
N GLU A 7 8.11 -11.05 41.40
CA GLU A 7 9.01 -10.54 40.36
C GLU A 7 8.20 -9.89 39.23
N LEU A 8 7.71 -8.68 39.47
CA LEU A 8 7.38 -7.75 38.39
C LEU A 8 8.70 -7.37 37.72
N SER A 9 9.00 -8.17 36.71
CA SER A 9 10.24 -8.28 35.95
C SER A 9 10.89 -6.94 35.59
N ARG A 10 12.16 -6.79 35.97
CA ARG A 10 13.10 -5.76 35.48
C ARG A 10 13.06 -5.56 33.97
N ARG A 11 12.64 -6.57 33.18
CA ARG A 11 12.48 -6.41 31.71
C ARG A 11 11.44 -5.35 31.35
N ASN A 12 10.32 -5.26 32.07
CA ASN A 12 9.27 -4.30 31.74
C ASN A 12 9.72 -2.84 32.01
N PHE A 13 10.57 -2.64 33.03
CA PHE A 13 11.11 -1.32 33.35
C PHE A 13 12.17 -0.85 32.34
N ILE A 14 13.04 -1.75 31.88
CA ILE A 14 14.05 -1.43 30.86
C ILE A 14 13.40 -1.14 29.50
N THR A 15 12.35 -1.86 29.12
CA THR A 15 11.61 -1.58 27.88
C THR A 15 10.92 -0.21 27.92
N ALA A 16 10.37 0.20 29.08
CA ALA A 16 9.77 1.53 29.25
C ALA A 16 10.79 2.68 29.17
N LEU A 17 12.00 2.49 29.73
CA LEU A 17 13.10 3.47 29.65
C LEU A 17 13.67 3.62 28.23
N LEU A 18 13.73 2.54 27.46
CA LEU A 18 14.16 2.62 26.05
C LEU A 18 13.10 3.29 25.15
N ALA A 19 11.81 3.07 25.42
CA ALA A 19 10.73 3.73 24.67
C ALA A 19 10.66 5.26 24.93
N THR A 20 10.96 5.69 26.16
CA THR A 20 11.03 7.11 26.52
C THR A 20 12.28 7.80 25.95
N GLY A 21 13.42 7.10 25.89
CA GLY A 21 14.65 7.63 25.30
C GLY A 21 14.56 7.93 23.79
N VAL A 22 13.87 7.07 23.02
CA VAL A 22 13.64 7.29 21.57
C VAL A 22 12.70 8.49 21.34
N SER A 23 11.71 8.68 22.21
CA SER A 23 10.75 9.79 22.10
C SER A 23 11.39 11.17 22.37
N LEU A 24 12.45 11.24 23.19
CA LEU A 24 13.12 12.50 23.53
C LEU A 24 14.09 12.98 22.43
N ARG A 25 14.77 12.07 21.71
CA ARG A 25 15.70 12.46 20.62
C ARG A 25 15.00 12.98 19.37
N LEU A 26 13.72 12.66 19.18
CA LEU A 26 12.93 13.19 18.07
C LEU A 26 12.60 14.69 18.23
N ASN A 27 12.75 15.29 19.42
CA ASN A 27 12.31 16.67 19.67
C ASN A 27 13.27 17.78 19.18
N ALA A 28 14.52 17.48 18.82
CA ALA A 28 15.53 18.53 18.62
C ALA A 28 15.65 19.09 17.17
N ARG A 29 14.93 18.52 16.19
CA ARG A 29 14.97 18.97 14.77
C ARG A 29 13.63 18.95 14.04
N THR A 30 12.52 18.75 14.73
CA THR A 30 11.19 18.68 14.11
C THR A 30 10.67 20.07 13.79
N GLY A 31 10.59 20.43 12.51
CA GLY A 31 9.79 21.60 12.16
C GLY A 31 9.93 22.14 10.74
N ALA A 32 10.06 21.29 9.71
CA ALA A 32 9.54 21.76 8.42
C ALA A 32 8.03 21.89 8.60
N ALA A 33 7.49 23.10 8.44
CA ALA A 33 6.05 23.31 8.45
C ALA A 33 5.42 22.49 7.32
N VAL A 34 4.14 22.13 7.42
CA VAL A 34 3.47 21.41 6.30
C VAL A 34 3.60 22.21 5.00
N ASP A 35 3.60 23.54 5.13
CA ASP A 35 3.69 24.47 4.03
C ASP A 35 5.05 24.37 3.29
N ASP A 36 6.12 23.98 3.98
CA ASP A 36 7.45 23.75 3.39
C ASP A 36 7.49 22.53 2.45
N LEU A 37 6.51 21.63 2.56
CA LEU A 37 6.39 20.46 1.69
C LEU A 37 5.58 20.73 0.42
N SER A 38 4.92 21.88 0.28
CA SER A 38 3.98 22.14 -0.82
C SER A 38 4.67 22.16 -2.19
N ALA A 39 5.88 22.73 -2.30
CA ALA A 39 6.64 22.71 -3.55
C ALA A 39 7.08 21.29 -3.96
N ILE A 40 7.34 20.43 -2.96
CA ILE A 40 7.68 19.02 -3.19
C ILE A 40 6.43 18.26 -3.63
N GLU A 41 5.27 18.55 -3.03
CA GLU A 41 3.99 17.97 -3.45
C GLU A 41 3.72 18.22 -4.93
N GLN A 42 3.86 19.46 -5.38
CA GLN A 42 3.68 19.80 -6.79
C GLN A 42 4.63 19.00 -7.68
N THR A 43 5.90 18.85 -7.28
CA THR A 43 6.90 18.05 -8.01
C THR A 43 6.49 16.58 -8.10
N MET A 44 6.01 15.98 -7.00
CA MET A 44 5.55 14.59 -6.96
C MET A 44 4.29 14.40 -7.81
N HIS A 45 3.34 15.32 -7.70
CA HIS A 45 2.08 15.33 -8.45
C HIS A 45 2.33 15.41 -9.96
N ASP A 46 3.13 16.39 -10.38
CA ASP A 46 3.51 16.57 -11.79
C ASP A 46 4.21 15.33 -12.34
N PHE A 47 5.10 14.71 -11.54
CA PHE A 47 5.76 13.48 -11.95
C PHE A 47 4.74 12.36 -12.22
N VAL A 48 3.78 12.15 -11.32
CA VAL A 48 2.74 11.13 -11.52
C VAL A 48 1.90 11.44 -12.76
N VAL A 49 1.41 12.67 -12.91
CA VAL A 49 0.54 13.06 -14.03
C VAL A 49 1.26 13.02 -15.37
N GLN A 50 2.53 13.39 -15.44
CA GLN A 50 3.26 13.48 -16.70
C GLN A 50 3.93 12.16 -17.10
N ARG A 51 4.35 11.34 -16.13
CA ARG A 51 5.19 10.14 -16.39
C ARG A 51 4.51 8.83 -16.07
N MET A 52 3.69 8.80 -15.01
CA MET A 52 3.11 7.54 -14.53
C MET A 52 1.73 7.30 -15.11
N ILE A 53 0.84 8.30 -15.15
CA ILE A 53 -0.53 8.07 -15.60
C ILE A 53 -0.57 7.78 -17.12
N ASP A 54 -1.28 6.72 -17.51
CA ASP A 54 -1.53 6.39 -18.90
C ASP A 54 -2.84 7.02 -19.41
N ALA A 55 -3.20 6.71 -20.66
CA ALA A 55 -4.41 7.23 -21.29
C ALA A 55 -5.68 6.79 -20.54
N ASP A 56 -5.70 5.54 -20.05
CA ASP A 56 -6.84 4.91 -19.38
C ASP A 56 -6.96 5.30 -17.89
N GLY A 57 -5.97 6.04 -17.36
CA GLY A 57 -5.96 6.51 -15.98
C GLY A 57 -5.19 5.60 -15.02
N LEU A 58 -4.49 4.57 -15.50
CA LEU A 58 -3.63 3.74 -14.67
C LEU A 58 -2.28 4.43 -14.44
N CYS A 59 -1.80 4.42 -13.20
CA CYS A 59 -0.42 4.78 -12.89
C CYS A 59 0.50 3.60 -13.21
N ARG A 60 1.36 3.76 -14.20
CA ARG A 60 2.45 2.83 -14.51
C ARG A 60 3.40 2.68 -13.31
N SER A 61 3.92 1.47 -13.14
CA SER A 61 4.86 1.08 -12.11
C SER A 61 6.25 0.78 -12.65
N MET A 62 7.24 0.70 -11.76
CA MET A 62 8.60 0.25 -12.06
C MET A 62 9.22 0.94 -13.27
N LEU A 63 9.08 2.27 -13.39
CA LEU A 63 9.69 3.02 -14.49
C LEU A 63 11.22 2.83 -14.51
N CYS A 64 11.83 2.88 -15.69
CA CYS A 64 13.27 2.77 -15.84
C CYS A 64 13.95 3.98 -15.19
N LEU A 65 14.84 3.75 -14.23
CA LEU A 65 15.50 4.82 -13.46
C LEU A 65 16.34 5.74 -14.35
N ALA A 66 16.96 5.21 -15.40
CA ALA A 66 17.81 5.97 -16.29
C ALA A 66 17.05 6.95 -17.19
N THR A 67 15.81 6.61 -17.57
CA THR A 67 15.00 7.41 -18.52
C THR A 67 13.82 8.10 -17.85
N LEU A 68 13.45 7.67 -16.64
CA LEU A 68 12.24 8.06 -15.92
C LEU A 68 10.98 7.86 -16.79
N ALA A 69 11.00 6.79 -17.59
CA ALA A 69 9.97 6.43 -18.55
C ALA A 69 9.63 4.94 -18.43
N PRO A 70 8.50 4.49 -19.01
CA PRO A 70 8.17 3.07 -19.11
C PRO A 70 9.32 2.28 -19.74
N TRP A 71 9.52 1.03 -19.27
CA TRP A 71 10.52 0.16 -19.89
C TRP A 71 10.12 -0.15 -21.33
N THR A 72 11.12 -0.24 -22.21
CA THR A 72 10.99 -0.87 -23.51
C THR A 72 11.70 -2.22 -23.53
N ASN A 73 11.32 -3.12 -24.44
CA ASN A 73 12.06 -4.38 -24.62
C ASN A 73 13.51 -4.13 -25.07
N ALA A 74 13.79 -3.00 -25.74
CA ALA A 74 15.15 -2.57 -26.06
C ALA A 74 15.94 -2.14 -24.81
N ASP A 75 15.30 -1.48 -23.84
CA ASP A 75 15.94 -1.17 -22.55
C ASP A 75 16.33 -2.44 -21.82
N LEU A 76 15.40 -3.40 -21.72
CA LEU A 76 15.66 -4.71 -21.13
C LEU A 76 16.79 -5.46 -21.87
N ALA A 77 16.78 -5.49 -23.21
CA ALA A 77 17.86 -6.13 -23.96
C ALA A 77 19.22 -5.45 -23.76
N ARG A 78 19.27 -4.13 -23.56
CA ARG A 78 20.52 -3.40 -23.25
C ARG A 78 21.02 -3.66 -21.84
N THR A 79 20.16 -4.08 -20.91
CA THR A 79 20.60 -4.55 -19.59
C THR A 79 21.53 -5.75 -19.67
N ASP A 80 21.47 -6.54 -20.75
CA ASP A 80 22.38 -7.67 -20.98
C ASP A 80 23.84 -7.25 -21.23
N GLN A 81 24.08 -5.99 -21.61
CA GLN A 81 25.42 -5.46 -21.93
C GLN A 81 26.01 -4.62 -20.80
N ARG A 82 25.18 -4.12 -19.90
CA ARG A 82 25.59 -3.38 -18.71
C ARG A 82 25.66 -4.38 -17.56
N ARG A 83 26.43 -4.11 -16.52
CA ARG A 83 26.51 -4.98 -15.31
C ARG A 83 25.21 -4.94 -14.49
N VAL A 84 24.05 -5.03 -15.13
CA VAL A 84 22.78 -5.25 -14.46
C VAL A 84 22.88 -6.62 -13.83
N SER A 85 22.59 -6.70 -12.53
CA SER A 85 22.81 -7.94 -11.79
C SER A 85 22.06 -9.09 -12.48
N ASP A 86 22.69 -10.24 -12.68
CA ASP A 86 22.03 -11.45 -13.20
C ASP A 86 20.74 -11.77 -12.42
N LYS A 87 20.70 -11.38 -11.14
CA LYS A 87 19.52 -11.43 -10.27
C LYS A 87 18.31 -10.64 -10.82
N PHE A 88 18.52 -9.44 -11.38
CA PHE A 88 17.45 -8.65 -12.02
C PHE A 88 16.85 -9.43 -13.19
N ARG A 89 17.70 -9.91 -14.10
CA ARG A 89 17.28 -10.67 -15.28
C ARG A 89 16.55 -11.96 -14.92
N MET A 90 17.13 -12.73 -14.00
CA MET A 90 16.51 -13.96 -13.50
C MET A 90 15.13 -13.64 -12.92
N ARG A 91 15.00 -12.57 -12.14
CA ARG A 91 13.72 -12.19 -11.55
C ARG A 91 12.69 -11.78 -12.59
N ILE A 92 13.03 -10.95 -13.58
CA ILE A 92 12.08 -10.54 -14.64
C ILE A 92 11.65 -11.75 -15.47
N THR A 93 12.60 -12.62 -15.81
CA THR A 93 12.31 -13.86 -16.55
C THR A 93 11.41 -14.78 -15.73
N ASP A 94 11.66 -14.90 -14.44
CA ASP A 94 10.88 -15.72 -13.52
C ASP A 94 9.45 -15.17 -13.33
N MET A 95 9.34 -13.86 -13.14
CA MET A 95 8.08 -13.14 -12.96
C MET A 95 7.17 -13.22 -14.18
N PHE A 96 7.76 -13.17 -15.37
CA PHE A 96 7.02 -13.02 -16.63
C PHE A 96 7.40 -14.10 -17.64
N GLN A 97 7.66 -15.32 -17.16
CA GLN A 97 8.15 -16.46 -17.96
C GLN A 97 7.32 -16.73 -19.21
N ASN A 98 6.00 -16.46 -19.14
CA ASN A 98 5.05 -16.73 -20.22
C ASN A 98 4.69 -15.48 -21.04
N SER A 99 5.30 -14.33 -20.77
CA SER A 99 5.01 -13.08 -21.49
C SER A 99 6.03 -12.82 -22.60
N THR A 100 5.50 -12.52 -23.79
CA THR A 100 6.25 -11.99 -24.93
C THR A 100 6.59 -10.50 -24.76
N ASP A 101 5.87 -9.78 -23.89
CA ASP A 101 6.10 -8.37 -23.57
C ASP A 101 6.47 -8.19 -22.10
N LYS A 102 7.72 -8.54 -21.75
CA LYS A 102 8.23 -8.42 -20.38
C LYS A 102 8.32 -6.97 -19.91
N ALA A 103 8.61 -6.03 -20.82
CA ALA A 103 8.64 -4.61 -20.51
C ALA A 103 7.24 -4.07 -20.15
N GLY A 104 6.21 -4.48 -20.89
CA GLY A 104 4.82 -4.20 -20.55
C GLY A 104 4.41 -4.82 -19.21
N CYS A 105 4.79 -6.08 -18.94
CA CYS A 105 4.53 -6.67 -17.63
C CYS A 105 5.20 -5.90 -16.49
N LEU A 106 6.49 -5.55 -16.64
CA LEU A 106 7.25 -4.81 -15.64
C LEU A 106 6.62 -3.43 -15.37
N THR A 107 6.29 -2.71 -16.43
CA THR A 107 5.66 -1.38 -16.38
C THR A 107 4.31 -1.39 -15.66
N TYR A 108 3.63 -2.54 -15.57
CA TYR A 108 2.29 -2.62 -14.96
C TYR A 108 2.19 -3.60 -13.78
N GLU A 109 3.32 -4.12 -13.29
CA GLU A 109 3.36 -5.12 -12.19
C GLU A 109 2.65 -4.65 -10.91
N ASN A 110 2.77 -3.37 -10.57
CA ASN A 110 2.10 -2.75 -9.42
C ASN A 110 1.19 -1.60 -9.84
N ALA A 111 0.74 -1.55 -11.09
CA ALA A 111 0.01 -0.39 -11.61
C ALA A 111 -1.25 -0.09 -10.80
N LEU A 112 -2.03 -1.10 -10.44
CA LEU A 112 -3.24 -0.92 -9.64
C LEU A 112 -2.95 -0.46 -8.20
N MET A 113 -1.79 -0.81 -7.63
CA MET A 113 -1.37 -0.26 -6.33
C MET A 113 -1.09 1.24 -6.43
N ALA A 114 -0.27 1.63 -7.41
CA ALA A 114 0.07 3.04 -7.65
C ALA A 114 -1.18 3.86 -7.98
N THR A 115 -2.06 3.29 -8.82
CA THR A 115 -3.32 3.92 -9.23
C THR A 115 -4.24 4.14 -8.04
N GLY A 116 -4.40 3.13 -7.17
CA GLY A 116 -5.21 3.25 -5.96
C GLY A 116 -4.69 4.32 -5.00
N GLU A 117 -3.38 4.37 -4.76
CA GLU A 117 -2.78 5.41 -3.91
C GLU A 117 -2.89 6.81 -4.53
N PHE A 118 -2.66 6.95 -5.84
CA PHE A 118 -2.82 8.23 -6.50
C PHE A 118 -4.29 8.71 -6.44
N ALA A 119 -5.25 7.83 -6.77
CA ALA A 119 -6.67 8.12 -6.63
C ALA A 119 -7.01 8.59 -5.21
N GLN A 120 -6.56 7.85 -4.19
CA GLN A 120 -6.77 8.20 -2.80
C GLN A 120 -6.17 9.56 -2.44
N SER A 121 -4.94 9.86 -2.89
CA SER A 121 -4.31 11.17 -2.66
C SER A 121 -5.17 12.32 -3.21
N GLN A 122 -5.73 12.15 -4.40
CA GLN A 122 -6.56 13.16 -5.05
C GLN A 122 -7.94 13.29 -4.40
N ILE A 123 -8.50 12.18 -3.88
CA ILE A 123 -9.72 12.20 -3.06
C ILE A 123 -9.51 13.04 -1.80
N ILE A 124 -8.40 12.82 -1.09
CA ILE A 124 -8.07 13.57 0.13
C ILE A 124 -7.79 15.04 -0.21
N ARG A 125 -7.02 15.31 -1.28
CA ARG A 125 -6.81 16.66 -1.78
C ARG A 125 -8.14 17.36 -2.01
N TYR A 126 -9.08 16.74 -2.71
CA TYR A 126 -10.42 17.31 -2.92
C TYR A 126 -11.15 17.59 -1.61
N ARG A 127 -11.10 16.71 -0.61
CA ARG A 127 -11.70 16.97 0.71
C ARG A 127 -11.08 18.20 1.39
N VAL A 128 -9.77 18.38 1.24
CA VAL A 128 -9.00 19.49 1.81
C VAL A 128 -9.22 20.80 1.06
N THR A 129 -9.08 20.81 -0.26
CA THR A 129 -9.02 22.04 -1.08
C THR A 129 -10.35 22.38 -1.75
N ARG A 130 -11.24 21.39 -1.91
CA ARG A 130 -12.48 21.47 -2.71
C ARG A 130 -12.25 21.80 -4.19
N GLU A 131 -11.03 21.62 -4.68
CA GLU A 131 -10.69 21.84 -6.10
C GLU A 131 -11.24 20.73 -6.99
N ASN A 132 -12.08 21.08 -7.97
CA ASN A 132 -12.64 20.12 -8.92
C ASN A 132 -11.56 19.34 -9.69
N ALA A 133 -10.41 19.97 -10.00
CA ALA A 133 -9.31 19.29 -10.68
C ALA A 133 -8.81 18.04 -9.91
N ALA A 134 -8.79 18.08 -8.58
CA ALA A 134 -8.44 16.92 -7.77
C ALA A 134 -9.52 15.82 -7.86
N ARG A 135 -10.79 16.20 -7.85
CA ARG A 135 -11.90 15.25 -8.04
C ARG A 135 -11.86 14.57 -9.41
N GLU A 136 -11.62 15.32 -10.48
CA GLU A 136 -11.52 14.79 -11.85
C GLU A 136 -10.33 13.84 -12.00
N GLN A 137 -9.18 14.16 -11.41
CA GLN A 137 -8.02 13.27 -11.43
C GLN A 137 -8.25 11.98 -10.62
N ALA A 138 -8.90 12.09 -9.46
CA ALA A 138 -9.34 10.92 -8.70
C ALA A 138 -10.28 10.06 -9.56
N HIS A 139 -11.30 10.66 -10.18
CA HIS A 139 -12.27 9.94 -10.98
C HIS A 139 -11.61 9.24 -12.16
N ARG A 140 -10.69 9.90 -12.87
CA ARG A 140 -9.92 9.27 -13.97
C ARG A 140 -9.20 8.00 -13.53
N ALA A 141 -8.51 8.03 -12.38
CA ALA A 141 -7.83 6.87 -11.84
C ALA A 141 -8.81 5.76 -11.40
N ILE A 142 -9.95 6.14 -10.80
CA ILE A 142 -11.03 5.20 -10.44
C ILE A 142 -11.61 4.54 -11.68
N ARG A 143 -11.85 5.28 -12.77
CA ARG A 143 -12.33 4.72 -14.05
C ARG A 143 -11.32 3.73 -14.64
N GLY A 144 -10.02 3.99 -14.52
CA GLY A 144 -8.97 3.02 -14.89
C GLY A 144 -9.07 1.73 -14.07
N ILE A 145 -9.23 1.81 -12.75
CA ILE A 145 -9.44 0.64 -11.88
C ILE A 145 -10.71 -0.12 -12.28
N LEU A 146 -11.83 0.58 -12.48
CA LEU A 146 -13.11 -0.02 -12.87
C LEU A 146 -13.04 -0.69 -14.25
N ALA A 147 -12.27 -0.13 -15.18
CA ALA A 147 -12.05 -0.76 -16.49
C ALA A 147 -11.27 -2.07 -16.36
N VAL A 148 -10.25 -2.14 -15.49
CA VAL A 148 -9.53 -3.40 -15.22
C VAL A 148 -10.45 -4.43 -14.55
N ILE A 149 -11.34 -3.99 -13.65
CA ILE A 149 -12.36 -4.86 -13.06
C ILE A 149 -13.27 -5.44 -14.15
N ASP A 150 -13.72 -4.61 -15.09
CA ASP A 150 -14.59 -5.06 -16.17
C ASP A 150 -13.88 -6.07 -17.08
N GLU A 151 -12.62 -5.82 -17.44
CA GLU A 151 -11.78 -6.78 -18.16
C GLU A 151 -11.62 -8.11 -17.38
N GLY A 152 -11.46 -8.03 -16.06
CA GLY A 152 -11.37 -9.19 -15.19
C GLY A 152 -12.62 -10.06 -15.16
N ARG A 153 -13.81 -9.48 -15.37
CA ARG A 153 -15.09 -10.22 -15.40
C ARG A 153 -15.18 -11.21 -16.56
N HIS A 154 -14.43 -11.00 -17.65
CA HIS A 154 -14.34 -11.96 -18.75
C HIS A 154 -13.70 -13.28 -18.32
N TYR A 155 -12.83 -13.26 -17.31
CA TYR A 155 -12.32 -14.48 -16.69
C TYR A 155 -13.32 -14.98 -15.65
N MET A 156 -13.66 -14.14 -14.68
CA MET A 156 -14.76 -14.38 -13.74
C MET A 156 -15.13 -13.16 -12.89
N PRO A 157 -16.39 -13.07 -12.40
CA PRO A 157 -16.77 -12.06 -11.43
C PRO A 157 -15.82 -12.05 -10.23
N GLY A 158 -15.40 -10.85 -9.84
CA GLY A 158 -14.58 -10.64 -8.66
C GLY A 158 -13.08 -10.80 -8.88
N TRP A 159 -12.64 -11.28 -10.05
CA TRP A 159 -11.23 -11.32 -10.46
C TRP A 159 -10.73 -9.93 -10.89
N LEU A 160 -9.62 -9.47 -10.31
CA LEU A 160 -8.92 -8.23 -10.65
C LEU A 160 -7.50 -8.61 -11.13
N PRO A 161 -7.31 -8.73 -12.45
CA PRO A 161 -6.03 -9.11 -13.03
C PRO A 161 -4.98 -8.01 -12.84
N LYS A 162 -3.70 -8.40 -12.86
CA LYS A 162 -2.62 -7.45 -13.13
C LYS A 162 -2.74 -6.95 -14.57
N PRO A 163 -2.88 -5.64 -14.84
CA PRO A 163 -3.12 -5.12 -16.18
C PRO A 163 -1.82 -5.03 -16.98
N PHE A 164 -1.15 -6.17 -17.20
CA PHE A 164 0.13 -6.23 -17.90
C PHE A 164 0.03 -5.65 -19.30
N GLY A 165 0.69 -4.51 -19.53
CA GLY A 165 0.61 -3.77 -20.78
C GLY A 165 -0.63 -2.87 -20.93
N GLY A 166 -1.29 -2.51 -19.82
CA GLY A 166 -2.44 -1.60 -19.77
C GLY A 166 -3.81 -2.29 -19.73
N VAL A 167 -4.88 -1.50 -19.63
CA VAL A 167 -6.28 -1.99 -19.50
C VAL A 167 -6.64 -2.98 -20.62
N ARG A 168 -6.34 -2.64 -21.87
CA ARG A 168 -6.65 -3.46 -23.05
C ARG A 168 -6.11 -4.90 -23.01
N ASN A 169 -5.11 -5.15 -22.17
CA ASN A 169 -4.46 -6.45 -22.03
C ASN A 169 -4.82 -7.17 -20.72
N ALA A 170 -5.56 -6.50 -19.83
CA ALA A 170 -5.89 -7.00 -18.50
C ALA A 170 -6.62 -8.35 -18.54
N ARG A 171 -7.57 -8.53 -19.46
CA ARG A 171 -8.28 -9.81 -19.70
C ARG A 171 -7.39 -11.00 -20.00
N ASN A 172 -6.18 -10.77 -20.51
CA ASN A 172 -5.25 -11.84 -20.89
C ASN A 172 -4.30 -12.22 -19.74
N SER A 173 -4.33 -11.47 -18.63
CA SER A 173 -3.49 -11.71 -17.48
C SER A 173 -4.15 -12.67 -16.50
N HIS A 174 -3.49 -13.79 -16.23
CA HIS A 174 -3.90 -14.77 -15.23
C HIS A 174 -3.17 -14.54 -13.89
N GLU A 175 -2.49 -13.41 -13.75
CA GLU A 175 -1.79 -13.02 -12.52
C GLU A 175 -2.63 -12.02 -11.73
N MET A 176 -2.57 -12.14 -10.41
CA MET A 176 -3.17 -11.22 -9.44
C MET A 176 -2.25 -11.07 -8.23
N SER A 177 -2.45 -10.04 -7.42
CA SER A 177 -1.88 -9.99 -6.07
C SER A 177 -2.85 -9.36 -5.08
N VAL A 178 -2.76 -9.76 -3.81
CA VAL A 178 -3.51 -9.10 -2.72
C VAL A 178 -3.11 -7.64 -2.56
N ASP A 179 -1.86 -7.29 -2.87
CA ASP A 179 -1.35 -5.93 -2.74
C ASP A 179 -2.12 -4.95 -3.63
N GLN A 180 -2.32 -5.29 -4.91
CA GLN A 180 -3.06 -4.44 -5.84
C GLN A 180 -4.55 -4.36 -5.52
N TYR A 181 -5.14 -5.49 -5.09
CA TYR A 181 -6.52 -5.52 -4.65
C TYR A 181 -6.74 -4.59 -3.47
N THR A 182 -5.87 -4.66 -2.46
CA THR A 182 -6.01 -3.88 -1.24
C THR A 182 -6.07 -2.39 -1.56
N LYS A 183 -5.14 -1.90 -2.38
CA LYS A 183 -5.09 -0.49 -2.76
C LYS A 183 -6.24 -0.05 -3.66
N ALA A 184 -6.67 -0.91 -4.59
CA ALA A 184 -7.86 -0.65 -5.38
C ALA A 184 -9.12 -0.56 -4.50
N VAL A 185 -9.32 -1.53 -3.60
CA VAL A 185 -10.46 -1.57 -2.67
C VAL A 185 -10.47 -0.35 -1.74
N VAL A 186 -9.32 0.04 -1.20
CA VAL A 186 -9.18 1.25 -0.37
C VAL A 186 -9.62 2.49 -1.16
N ALA A 187 -9.13 2.67 -2.39
CA ALA A 187 -9.48 3.81 -3.23
C ALA A 187 -10.97 3.83 -3.62
N LEU A 188 -11.52 2.67 -4.01
CA LEU A 188 -12.95 2.54 -4.35
C LEU A 188 -13.84 2.83 -3.14
N HIS A 189 -13.46 2.36 -1.94
CA HIS A 189 -14.19 2.66 -0.71
C HIS A 189 -14.20 4.17 -0.41
N ASP A 190 -13.04 4.82 -0.53
CA ASP A 190 -12.89 6.27 -0.30
C ASP A 190 -13.61 7.14 -1.35
N TRP A 191 -13.70 6.65 -2.59
CA TRP A 191 -14.39 7.32 -3.69
C TRP A 191 -15.91 7.18 -3.60
N ARG A 192 -16.41 6.03 -3.15
CA ARG A 192 -17.83 5.67 -3.15
C ARG A 192 -18.77 6.78 -2.65
N PRO A 193 -18.48 7.55 -1.56
CA PRO A 193 -19.34 8.65 -1.12
C PRO A 193 -19.40 9.87 -2.06
N LEU A 194 -18.44 10.00 -2.98
CA LEU A 194 -18.33 11.07 -3.99
C LEU A 194 -18.89 10.68 -5.37
N ALA A 195 -19.07 9.37 -5.58
CA ALA A 195 -19.60 8.77 -6.79
C ALA A 195 -21.13 8.97 -6.90
N ASP A 196 -21.66 8.93 -8.12
CA ASP A 196 -23.11 8.88 -8.33
C ASP A 196 -23.70 7.51 -7.95
N LYS A 197 -25.02 7.36 -8.02
CA LYS A 197 -25.69 6.11 -7.62
C LYS A 197 -25.37 4.93 -8.52
N ALA A 198 -25.15 5.16 -9.82
CA ALA A 198 -24.84 4.08 -10.75
C ALA A 198 -23.42 3.56 -10.50
N GLU A 199 -22.45 4.45 -10.34
CA GLU A 199 -21.08 4.09 -10.03
C GLU A 199 -20.94 3.49 -8.62
N GLN A 200 -21.69 3.98 -7.63
CA GLN A 200 -21.81 3.34 -6.31
C GLN A 200 -22.24 1.88 -6.44
N ALA A 201 -23.26 1.58 -7.25
CA ALA A 201 -23.75 0.22 -7.46
C ALA A 201 -22.71 -0.69 -8.14
N VAL A 202 -21.91 -0.14 -9.07
CA VAL A 202 -20.80 -0.88 -9.69
C VAL A 202 -19.73 -1.25 -8.66
N ILE A 203 -19.36 -0.30 -7.80
CA ILE A 203 -18.38 -0.49 -6.72
C ILE A 203 -18.89 -1.54 -5.71
N ASP A 204 -20.14 -1.42 -5.28
CA ASP A 204 -20.77 -2.35 -4.35
C ASP A 204 -20.81 -3.77 -4.93
N ARG A 205 -21.18 -3.90 -6.20
CA ARG A 205 -21.18 -5.19 -6.88
C ARG A 205 -19.78 -5.79 -6.94
N PHE A 206 -18.75 -4.99 -7.19
CA PHE A 206 -17.37 -5.48 -7.18
C PHE A 206 -16.94 -6.00 -5.80
N PHE A 207 -17.29 -5.31 -4.70
CA PHE A 207 -16.96 -5.80 -3.36
C PHE A 207 -17.59 -7.17 -3.07
N ILE A 208 -18.85 -7.36 -3.47
CA ILE A 208 -19.56 -8.63 -3.35
C ILE A 208 -18.90 -9.70 -4.22
N ASP A 209 -18.70 -9.42 -5.52
CA ASP A 209 -18.11 -10.36 -6.47
C ASP A 209 -16.71 -10.80 -6.02
N ALA A 210 -15.88 -9.86 -5.56
CA ALA A 210 -14.53 -10.17 -5.09
C ALA A 210 -14.56 -11.01 -3.81
N ALA A 211 -15.47 -10.75 -2.87
CA ALA A 211 -15.63 -11.61 -1.69
C ALA A 211 -16.04 -13.03 -2.10
N ASP A 212 -17.04 -13.18 -2.97
CA ASP A 212 -17.51 -14.47 -3.48
C ASP A 212 -16.37 -15.22 -4.20
N PHE A 213 -15.58 -14.52 -5.01
CA PHE A 213 -14.41 -15.07 -5.70
C PHE A 213 -13.42 -15.73 -4.72
N PHE A 214 -13.09 -15.06 -3.61
CA PHE A 214 -12.17 -15.59 -2.61
C PHE A 214 -12.83 -16.65 -1.72
N ILE A 215 -14.11 -16.49 -1.34
CA ILE A 215 -14.87 -17.48 -0.57
C ILE A 215 -14.94 -18.82 -1.30
N ALA A 216 -15.27 -18.81 -2.60
CA ALA A 216 -15.30 -20.00 -3.45
C ALA A 216 -13.94 -20.72 -3.50
N ARG A 217 -12.85 -19.98 -3.23
CA ARG A 217 -11.49 -20.49 -3.16
C ARG A 217 -11.00 -20.74 -1.75
N LYS A 218 -11.83 -20.59 -0.72
CA LYS A 218 -11.42 -20.69 0.69
C LYS A 218 -10.30 -19.70 1.03
N TRP A 219 -10.42 -18.47 0.55
CA TRP A 219 -9.49 -17.36 0.77
C TRP A 219 -8.05 -17.66 0.35
N ARG A 220 -7.90 -18.39 -0.76
CA ARG A 220 -6.60 -18.68 -1.36
C ARG A 220 -6.56 -18.29 -2.83
N HIS A 221 -5.38 -17.91 -3.32
CA HIS A 221 -5.14 -17.69 -4.74
C HIS A 221 -3.74 -18.15 -5.14
N ALA A 222 -3.56 -18.43 -6.43
CA ALA A 222 -2.25 -18.72 -6.98
C ALA A 222 -1.54 -17.39 -7.32
N TYR A 223 -0.27 -17.29 -6.96
CA TYR A 223 0.62 -16.20 -7.30
C TYR A 223 1.78 -16.74 -8.14
N ARG A 224 2.04 -16.15 -9.30
CA ARG A 224 3.11 -16.54 -10.23
C ARG A 224 3.10 -18.03 -10.60
N HIS A 225 1.90 -18.61 -10.66
CA HIS A 225 1.66 -20.04 -10.90
C HIS A 225 2.39 -21.03 -9.95
N ARG A 226 2.96 -20.57 -8.83
CA ARG A 226 3.85 -21.38 -7.98
C ARG A 226 3.52 -21.34 -6.50
N THR A 227 3.00 -20.21 -6.04
CA THR A 227 2.76 -19.99 -4.61
C THR A 227 1.27 -19.89 -4.36
N ILE A 228 0.75 -20.69 -3.44
CA ILE A 228 -0.61 -20.50 -2.93
C ILE A 228 -0.54 -19.48 -1.80
N VAL A 229 -1.19 -18.34 -2.02
CA VAL A 229 -1.25 -17.23 -1.07
C VAL A 229 -2.49 -17.40 -0.20
N THR A 230 -2.29 -17.43 1.11
CA THR A 230 -3.32 -17.48 2.16
C THR A 230 -3.00 -16.45 3.24
N ALA A 231 -3.94 -16.19 4.15
CA ALA A 231 -3.68 -15.35 5.32
C ALA A 231 -2.55 -15.90 6.20
N ASP A 232 -2.39 -17.22 6.30
CA ASP A 232 -1.36 -17.85 7.14
C ASP A 232 0.04 -17.81 6.51
N THR A 233 0.13 -17.89 5.19
CA THR A 233 1.42 -17.92 4.47
C THR A 233 1.91 -16.53 4.10
N HIS A 234 0.98 -15.57 3.93
CA HIS A 234 1.26 -14.21 3.51
C HIS A 234 0.38 -13.26 4.34
N LEU A 235 0.83 -12.93 5.55
CA LEU A 235 0.04 -12.16 6.52
C LEU A 235 -0.48 -10.81 5.98
N HIS A 236 0.17 -10.21 4.99
CA HIS A 236 -0.33 -8.99 4.34
C HIS A 236 -1.64 -9.19 3.57
N ALA A 237 -2.01 -10.42 3.21
CA ALA A 237 -3.32 -10.75 2.63
C ALA A 237 -4.49 -10.41 3.58
N LEU A 238 -4.23 -10.33 4.89
CA LEU A 238 -5.21 -9.84 5.87
C LEU A 238 -5.70 -8.43 5.55
N GLY A 239 -4.83 -7.59 4.98
CA GLY A 239 -5.18 -6.24 4.52
C GLY A 239 -6.24 -6.22 3.41
N LEU A 240 -6.43 -7.32 2.68
CA LEU A 240 -7.53 -7.46 1.73
C LEU A 240 -8.70 -8.24 2.33
N TYR A 241 -8.45 -9.42 2.89
CA TYR A 241 -9.51 -10.38 3.18
C TYR A 241 -10.47 -9.89 4.26
N VAL A 242 -9.93 -9.25 5.31
CA VAL A 242 -10.75 -8.69 6.40
C VAL A 242 -11.68 -7.57 5.89
N PRO A 243 -11.19 -6.48 5.27
CA PRO A 243 -12.10 -5.44 4.77
C PRO A 243 -13.04 -5.95 3.71
N LEU A 244 -12.64 -6.89 2.84
CA LEU A 244 -13.51 -7.37 1.78
C LEU A 244 -14.74 -8.09 2.31
N ALA A 245 -14.59 -8.93 3.34
CA ALA A 245 -15.72 -9.56 4.02
C ALA A 245 -16.68 -8.52 4.64
N VAL A 246 -16.14 -7.48 5.29
CA VAL A 246 -16.95 -6.42 5.91
C VAL A 246 -17.65 -5.55 4.86
N LEU A 247 -16.95 -5.19 3.78
CA LEU A 247 -17.49 -4.39 2.69
C LEU A 247 -18.58 -5.15 1.93
N ALA A 248 -18.40 -6.45 1.65
CA ALA A 248 -19.41 -7.27 1.01
C ALA A 248 -20.66 -7.40 1.87
N ALA A 249 -20.53 -7.63 3.18
CA ALA A 249 -21.67 -7.62 4.11
C ALA A 249 -22.43 -6.29 4.06
N LYS A 250 -21.69 -5.17 4.14
CA LYS A 250 -22.29 -3.82 4.11
C LYS A 250 -22.98 -3.50 2.79
N ALA A 251 -22.39 -3.90 1.66
CA ALA A 251 -22.91 -3.62 0.33
C ALA A 251 -24.14 -4.48 -0.01
N SER A 252 -24.16 -5.74 0.43
CA SER A 252 -25.24 -6.69 0.14
C SER A 252 -26.36 -6.69 1.19
N GLY A 253 -26.06 -6.31 2.43
CA GLY A 253 -26.93 -6.56 3.58
C GLY A 253 -26.90 -8.02 4.08
N ASP A 254 -25.97 -8.84 3.60
CA ASP A 254 -25.85 -10.26 3.97
C ASP A 254 -24.74 -10.49 5.02
N ASP A 255 -25.14 -10.70 6.27
CA ASP A 255 -24.21 -10.93 7.38
C ASP A 255 -23.42 -12.25 7.26
N ARG A 256 -23.78 -13.16 6.34
CA ARG A 256 -22.99 -14.39 6.12
C ARG A 256 -21.55 -14.11 5.71
N TYR A 257 -21.28 -12.99 5.04
CA TYR A 257 -19.91 -12.58 4.74
C TYR A 257 -19.07 -12.37 6.01
N LEU A 258 -19.68 -11.87 7.09
CA LEU A 258 -18.99 -11.63 8.37
C LEU A 258 -18.59 -12.94 9.07
N ALA A 259 -19.31 -14.03 8.83
CA ALA A 259 -18.96 -15.35 9.38
C ALA A 259 -17.57 -15.83 8.92
N HIS A 260 -17.08 -15.34 7.77
CA HIS A 260 -15.74 -15.67 7.29
C HIS A 260 -14.62 -15.00 8.10
N LEU A 261 -14.89 -13.96 8.90
CA LEU A 261 -13.85 -13.31 9.71
C LEU A 261 -13.19 -14.29 10.70
N ALA A 262 -13.96 -15.24 11.24
CA ALA A 262 -13.44 -16.28 12.13
C ALA A 262 -12.36 -17.17 11.46
N THR A 263 -12.38 -17.28 10.13
CA THR A 263 -11.35 -18.05 9.39
C THR A 263 -9.98 -17.39 9.43
N PHE A 264 -9.89 -16.11 9.80
CA PHE A 264 -8.64 -15.36 9.87
C PHE A 264 -8.10 -15.23 11.30
N ASP A 265 -8.79 -15.74 12.33
CA ASP A 265 -8.43 -15.52 13.72
C ASP A 265 -7.00 -15.94 14.04
N ALA A 266 -6.60 -17.13 13.58
CA ALA A 266 -5.26 -17.66 13.76
C ALA A 266 -4.18 -16.78 13.09
N ALA A 267 -4.41 -16.38 11.83
CA ALA A 267 -3.51 -15.50 11.09
C ALA A 267 -3.40 -14.11 11.73
N MET A 268 -4.52 -13.52 12.17
CA MET A 268 -4.53 -12.22 12.86
C MET A 268 -3.75 -12.26 14.17
N ASN A 269 -3.93 -13.33 14.97
CA ASN A 269 -3.19 -13.53 16.21
C ASN A 269 -1.70 -13.77 15.94
N THR A 270 -1.37 -14.54 14.91
CA THR A 270 0.03 -14.76 14.47
C THR A 270 0.67 -13.43 14.07
N ALA A 271 0.01 -12.61 13.26
CA ALA A 271 0.54 -11.31 12.85
C ALA A 271 0.76 -10.35 14.03
N LEU A 272 -0.07 -10.40 15.09
CA LEU A 272 0.12 -9.61 16.30
C LEU A 272 1.33 -10.05 17.14
N ALA A 273 1.78 -11.30 16.96
CA ALA A 273 2.94 -11.86 17.63
C ALA A 273 4.21 -11.81 16.76
N ASP A 274 4.08 -11.59 15.45
CA ASP A 274 5.19 -11.63 14.52
C ASP A 274 5.97 -10.31 14.49
N SER A 275 7.12 -10.29 15.17
CA SER A 275 8.06 -9.17 15.15
C SER A 275 8.83 -9.03 13.82
N LYS A 276 8.75 -10.00 12.92
CA LYS A 276 9.37 -9.97 11.59
C LYS A 276 8.46 -9.37 10.53
N LEU A 277 7.22 -9.02 10.87
CA LEU A 277 6.27 -8.33 9.98
C LEU A 277 6.58 -6.82 9.88
N ASN A 278 7.86 -6.47 9.71
CA ASN A 278 8.38 -5.10 9.75
C ASN A 278 8.58 -4.48 8.35
N SER A 279 7.99 -5.05 7.30
CA SER A 279 8.07 -4.48 5.95
C SER A 279 7.08 -3.32 5.78
N PHE A 280 7.52 -2.24 5.15
CA PHE A 280 6.65 -1.09 4.86
C PHE A 280 5.44 -1.48 3.99
N ASN A 281 5.61 -2.47 3.10
CA ASN A 281 4.52 -3.02 2.31
C ASN A 281 3.42 -3.62 3.17
N SER A 282 3.77 -4.59 4.03
CA SER A 282 2.81 -5.25 4.91
C SER A 282 2.14 -4.27 5.86
N THR A 283 2.92 -3.34 6.43
CA THR A 283 2.41 -2.30 7.34
C THR A 283 1.35 -1.43 6.67
N SER A 284 1.60 -0.93 5.46
CA SER A 284 0.64 -0.11 4.73
C SER A 284 -0.60 -0.92 4.31
N LEU A 285 -0.42 -2.11 3.74
CA LEU A 285 -1.54 -2.92 3.24
C LEU A 285 -2.51 -3.34 4.36
N ILE A 286 -1.97 -3.89 5.46
CA ILE A 286 -2.79 -4.28 6.60
C ILE A 286 -3.37 -3.04 7.28
N GLY A 287 -2.56 -1.99 7.46
CA GLY A 287 -2.96 -0.78 8.16
C GLY A 287 -4.16 -0.09 7.51
N GLU A 288 -4.12 0.07 6.19
CA GLU A 288 -5.21 0.74 5.45
C GLU A 288 -6.41 -0.16 5.24
N GLY A 289 -6.18 -1.45 4.95
CA GLY A 289 -7.26 -2.42 4.85
C GLY A 289 -8.07 -2.53 6.15
N TYR A 290 -7.39 -2.60 7.29
CA TYR A 290 -8.06 -2.64 8.59
C TYR A 290 -8.79 -1.34 8.91
N TYR A 291 -8.21 -0.20 8.54
CA TYR A 291 -8.90 1.08 8.69
C TYR A 291 -10.19 1.15 7.85
N VAL A 292 -10.17 0.64 6.61
CA VAL A 292 -11.38 0.49 5.78
C VAL A 292 -12.41 -0.40 6.45
N ALA A 293 -12.01 -1.56 7.01
CA ALA A 293 -12.91 -2.44 7.74
C ALA A 293 -13.56 -1.73 8.95
N MET A 294 -12.80 -0.93 9.68
CA MET A 294 -13.30 -0.13 10.80
C MET A 294 -14.29 0.95 10.34
N GLN A 295 -13.97 1.70 9.28
CA GLN A 295 -14.88 2.69 8.67
C GLN A 295 -16.16 2.04 8.12
N ALA A 296 -16.07 0.80 7.65
CA ALA A 296 -17.21 0.03 7.19
C ALA A 296 -18.10 -0.45 8.35
N GLY A 297 -17.61 -0.48 9.58
CA GLY A 297 -18.39 -0.78 10.79
C GLY A 297 -17.86 -1.96 11.62
N SER A 298 -16.72 -2.55 11.26
CA SER A 298 -16.09 -3.60 12.06
C SER A 298 -15.71 -3.07 13.45
N ARG A 299 -16.01 -3.86 14.47
CA ARG A 299 -15.72 -3.57 15.88
C ARG A 299 -14.65 -4.49 16.48
N ASP A 300 -13.96 -5.25 15.64
CA ASP A 300 -12.93 -6.18 16.10
C ASP A 300 -11.76 -5.39 16.76
N PRO A 301 -11.50 -5.59 18.06
CA PRO A 301 -10.49 -4.82 18.79
C PRO A 301 -9.06 -5.12 18.35
N ARG A 302 -8.84 -6.20 17.59
CA ARG A 302 -7.52 -6.54 17.03
C ARG A 302 -7.11 -5.59 15.90
N LEU A 303 -8.06 -5.00 15.18
CA LEU A 303 -7.76 -4.10 14.05
C LEU A 303 -6.95 -2.86 14.49
N PRO A 304 -7.43 -2.03 15.43
CA PRO A 304 -6.66 -0.88 15.90
C PRO A 304 -5.33 -1.28 16.55
N ARG A 305 -5.31 -2.41 17.28
CA ARG A 305 -4.09 -2.94 17.91
C ARG A 305 -3.04 -3.35 16.86
N MET A 306 -3.46 -3.95 15.75
CA MET A 306 -2.57 -4.33 14.67
C MET A 306 -1.99 -3.12 13.96
N ILE A 307 -2.81 -2.10 13.68
CA ILE A 307 -2.38 -0.84 13.07
C ILE A 307 -1.28 -0.20 13.93
N GLU A 308 -1.50 -0.11 15.24
CA GLU A 308 -0.49 0.40 16.19
C GLU A 308 0.78 -0.47 16.22
N TRP A 309 0.63 -1.80 16.28
CA TRP A 309 1.76 -2.73 16.33
C TRP A 309 2.65 -2.62 15.09
N LEU A 310 2.06 -2.65 13.90
CA LEU A 310 2.78 -2.53 12.62
C LEU A 310 3.44 -1.16 12.48
N TRP A 311 2.80 -0.09 12.98
CA TRP A 311 3.44 1.22 13.06
C TRP A 311 4.70 1.19 13.92
N GLN A 312 4.64 0.60 15.12
CA GLN A 312 5.78 0.51 16.02
C GLN A 312 6.94 -0.31 15.41
N LEU A 313 6.65 -1.36 14.64
CA LEU A 313 7.66 -2.12 13.90
C LEU A 313 8.28 -1.29 12.77
N GLY A 314 7.43 -0.67 11.94
CA GLY A 314 7.88 0.15 10.80
C GLY A 314 8.67 1.38 11.24
N ALA A 315 8.26 2.06 12.32
CA ALA A 315 8.94 3.25 12.82
C ALA A 315 10.37 2.99 13.29
N LYS A 316 10.68 1.75 13.75
CA LYS A 316 12.05 1.32 14.09
C LYS A 316 12.94 1.14 12.86
N CYS A 317 12.34 1.09 11.67
CA CYS A 317 13.01 0.93 10.38
C CYS A 317 13.22 2.27 9.66
N VAL A 318 13.07 3.39 10.38
CA VAL A 318 13.29 4.75 9.86
C VAL A 318 14.38 5.43 10.67
N ASP A 319 15.35 6.00 9.97
CA ASP A 319 16.52 6.62 10.60
C ASP A 319 16.26 8.06 11.09
N GLU A 320 17.33 8.68 11.58
CA GLU A 320 17.30 10.05 12.07
C GLU A 320 17.12 11.14 11.00
N ASN A 321 17.15 10.76 9.71
CA ASN A 321 16.93 11.64 8.56
C ASN A 321 15.60 11.35 7.84
N GLY A 322 14.82 10.38 8.33
CA GLY A 322 13.56 9.98 7.70
C GLY A 322 13.73 9.00 6.54
N GLN A 323 14.91 8.40 6.39
CA GLN A 323 15.15 7.34 5.41
C GLN A 323 14.72 6.00 5.98
N GLY A 324 14.00 5.21 5.18
CA GLY A 324 13.71 3.83 5.50
C GLY A 324 14.93 2.94 5.33
N PHE A 325 14.97 1.81 6.02
CA PHE A 325 15.94 0.75 5.79
C PHE A 325 15.33 -0.62 6.11
N VAL A 326 15.92 -1.69 5.56
CA VAL A 326 15.50 -3.06 5.84
C VAL A 326 16.35 -3.64 6.99
N PRO A 327 15.74 -4.05 8.12
CA PRO A 327 16.49 -4.63 9.23
C PRO A 327 17.28 -5.88 8.85
N GLY A 328 18.48 -6.03 9.40
CA GLY A 328 19.33 -7.21 9.19
C GLY A 328 20.12 -7.23 7.88
N LYS A 329 20.03 -6.18 7.06
CA LYS A 329 20.92 -5.92 5.92
C LYS A 329 21.84 -4.74 6.23
N VAL A 330 22.94 -4.60 5.47
CA VAL A 330 23.67 -3.32 5.43
C VAL A 330 22.64 -2.24 5.11
N PRO A 331 22.54 -1.15 5.91
CA PRO A 331 21.49 -0.15 5.73
C PRO A 331 21.52 0.42 4.31
N MET A 332 20.64 -0.12 3.46
CA MET A 332 20.36 0.44 2.15
C MET A 332 19.13 1.33 2.32
N PRO A 333 19.22 2.61 1.95
CA PRO A 333 18.07 3.49 1.96
C PRO A 333 16.92 2.89 1.17
N ASP A 334 15.73 2.90 1.76
CA ASP A 334 14.50 2.41 1.15
C ASP A 334 13.44 3.52 1.17
N SER A 335 13.06 3.97 -0.03
CA SER A 335 12.05 5.01 -0.21
C SER A 335 10.64 4.57 0.22
N GLN A 336 10.42 3.27 0.43
CA GLN A 336 9.12 2.73 0.86
C GLN A 336 8.71 3.15 2.27
N ALA A 337 9.57 3.83 3.05
CA ALA A 337 9.15 4.47 4.31
C ALA A 337 8.00 5.48 4.09
N THR A 338 7.86 6.05 2.90
CA THR A 338 6.69 6.89 2.53
C THR A 338 5.36 6.16 2.70
N ARG A 339 5.33 4.84 2.56
CA ARG A 339 4.14 3.99 2.80
C ARG A 339 3.77 3.91 4.28
N LEU A 340 4.78 3.93 5.16
CA LEU A 340 4.56 4.11 6.60
C LEU A 340 3.99 5.51 6.85
N ALA A 341 4.59 6.55 6.29
CA ALA A 341 4.11 7.93 6.44
C ALA A 341 2.63 8.09 5.99
N ALA A 342 2.21 7.37 4.95
CA ALA A 342 0.84 7.38 4.47
C ALA A 342 -0.17 7.00 5.58
N ILE A 343 0.14 6.03 6.44
CA ILE A 343 -0.80 5.59 7.49
C ILE A 343 -0.68 6.37 8.80
N ALA A 344 0.17 7.38 8.88
CA ALA A 344 0.49 8.04 10.14
C ALA A 344 -0.70 8.71 10.83
N THR A 345 -1.58 9.37 10.07
CA THR A 345 -2.78 10.01 10.64
C THR A 345 -3.81 8.98 11.12
N ILE A 346 -3.89 7.82 10.46
CA ILE A 346 -4.72 6.69 10.89
C ILE A 346 -4.25 6.20 12.26
N VAL A 347 -2.93 6.05 12.43
CA VAL A 347 -2.33 5.63 13.70
C VAL A 347 -2.54 6.68 14.78
N GLU A 348 -2.22 7.95 14.50
CA GLU A 348 -2.28 9.02 15.51
C GLU A 348 -3.71 9.28 16.00
N THR A 349 -4.71 9.18 15.12
CA THR A 349 -6.13 9.28 15.50
C THR A 349 -6.52 8.23 16.54
N GLN A 350 -5.92 7.04 16.47
CA GLN A 350 -6.21 5.94 17.40
C GLN A 350 -5.32 5.99 18.65
N ARG A 351 -4.09 6.50 18.50
CA ARG A 351 -3.04 6.54 19.53
C ARG A 351 -2.21 7.83 19.43
N PRO A 352 -2.71 8.96 19.95
CA PRO A 352 -2.01 10.25 19.85
C PRO A 352 -0.59 10.25 20.44
N ALA A 353 -0.33 9.42 21.45
CA ALA A 353 0.98 9.30 22.10
C ALA A 353 2.09 8.80 21.15
N THR A 354 1.75 8.18 20.01
CA THR A 354 2.73 7.70 19.03
C THR A 354 3.48 8.81 18.30
N ARG A 355 2.92 10.03 18.28
CA ARG A 355 3.46 11.17 17.50
C ARG A 355 3.71 10.79 16.03
N ALA A 356 2.85 9.96 15.46
CA ALA A 356 3.05 9.36 14.16
C ALA A 356 3.19 10.40 13.04
N THR A 357 2.46 11.52 13.13
CA THR A 357 2.54 12.58 12.11
C THR A 357 3.87 13.33 12.12
N ALA A 358 4.54 13.42 13.28
CA ALA A 358 5.88 14.01 13.36
C ALA A 358 6.91 13.17 12.59
N LEU A 359 6.88 11.85 12.76
CA LEU A 359 7.75 10.95 11.98
C LEU A 359 7.38 10.97 10.49
N ALA A 360 6.10 11.03 10.15
CA ALA A 360 5.66 11.13 8.75
C ALA A 360 6.24 12.36 8.06
N ARG A 361 6.17 13.54 8.68
CA ARG A 361 6.78 14.78 8.13
C ARG A 361 8.26 14.61 7.84
N LYS A 362 8.97 13.97 8.76
CA LYS A 362 10.40 13.69 8.62
C LYS A 362 10.68 12.74 7.45
N ILE A 363 9.88 11.69 7.28
CA ILE A 363 9.98 10.78 6.13
C ILE A 363 9.76 11.54 4.81
N LEU A 364 8.73 12.37 4.73
CA LEU A 364 8.45 13.17 3.53
C LEU A 364 9.57 14.16 3.21
N ALA A 365 10.13 14.80 4.25
CA ALA A 365 11.27 15.69 4.11
C ALA A 365 12.56 14.95 3.67
N GLY A 366 12.72 13.68 4.03
CA GLY A 366 13.82 12.83 3.55
C GLY A 366 13.67 12.38 2.10
N ASN A 367 12.44 12.31 1.59
CA ASN A 367 12.14 11.72 0.28
C ASN A 367 11.53 12.78 -0.66
N ARG A 368 12.37 13.67 -1.20
CA ARG A 368 11.91 14.90 -1.90
C ARG A 368 11.94 14.83 -3.42
N GLU A 369 12.67 13.87 -3.98
CA GLU A 369 12.96 13.83 -5.41
C GLU A 369 12.48 12.49 -6.00
N PRO A 370 11.46 12.48 -6.88
CA PRO A 370 10.96 11.25 -7.50
C PRO A 370 12.05 10.39 -8.13
N SER A 371 13.02 11.00 -8.81
CA SER A 371 14.14 10.32 -9.47
C SER A 371 15.12 9.61 -8.53
N LYS A 372 15.03 9.88 -7.22
CA LYS A 372 15.84 9.22 -6.17
C LYS A 372 15.04 8.22 -5.35
N MET A 373 13.76 8.00 -5.65
CA MET A 373 12.93 6.98 -5.02
C MET A 373 13.07 5.67 -5.80
N TRP A 374 14.01 4.81 -5.39
CA TRP A 374 14.27 3.50 -6.00
C TRP A 374 13.97 2.36 -5.03
N HIS A 375 13.88 1.14 -5.55
CA HIS A 375 13.63 -0.06 -4.76
C HIS A 375 14.94 -0.61 -4.14
N ALA A 376 15.00 -0.76 -2.82
CA ALA A 376 16.13 -1.40 -2.13
C ALA A 376 16.19 -2.93 -2.32
N PHE A 377 15.33 -3.50 -3.17
CA PHE A 377 15.28 -4.92 -3.44
C PHE A 377 16.33 -5.31 -4.49
N ASP A 378 17.21 -6.26 -4.12
CA ASP A 378 18.12 -6.92 -5.06
C ASP A 378 17.38 -7.31 -6.34
N GLY A 379 17.86 -6.83 -7.49
CA GLY A 379 17.24 -7.14 -8.77
C GLY A 379 16.02 -6.30 -9.13
N LEU A 380 15.80 -5.14 -8.50
CA LEU A 380 14.91 -4.06 -8.97
C LEU A 380 15.53 -2.66 -8.81
N THR A 381 16.84 -2.57 -8.56
CA THR A 381 17.55 -1.31 -8.29
C THR A 381 17.57 -0.32 -9.46
N GLU A 382 17.28 -0.79 -10.67
CA GLU A 382 17.15 0.05 -11.88
C GLU A 382 15.72 0.54 -12.13
N CYS A 383 14.80 0.20 -11.24
CA CYS A 383 13.42 0.65 -11.29
C CYS A 383 13.17 1.72 -10.23
N LEU A 384 12.41 2.75 -10.61
CA LEU A 384 11.79 3.65 -9.64
C LEU A 384 10.84 2.87 -8.72
N ALA A 385 10.77 3.29 -7.47
CA ALA A 385 9.78 2.88 -6.49
C ALA A 385 8.54 3.76 -6.64
N GLU A 386 7.73 3.46 -7.64
CA GLU A 386 6.50 4.18 -8.00
C GLU A 386 5.55 4.38 -6.81
N ILE A 387 5.43 3.34 -5.97
CA ILE A 387 4.51 3.33 -4.83
C ILE A 387 5.00 4.32 -3.78
N SER A 388 6.31 4.52 -3.68
CA SER A 388 6.86 5.52 -2.76
C SER A 388 6.41 6.94 -3.15
N ILE A 389 6.32 7.23 -4.46
CA ILE A 389 5.87 8.53 -4.96
C ILE A 389 4.39 8.75 -4.67
N THR A 390 3.53 7.76 -4.98
CA THR A 390 2.09 7.87 -4.74
C THR A 390 1.75 7.85 -3.24
N SER A 391 2.48 7.09 -2.43
CA SER A 391 2.36 7.10 -0.97
C SER A 391 2.80 8.40 -0.35
N TRP A 392 3.83 9.06 -0.91
CA TRP A 392 4.23 10.40 -0.49
C TRP A 392 3.05 11.37 -0.63
N LEU A 393 2.36 11.35 -1.77
CA LEU A 393 1.18 12.20 -2.01
C LEU A 393 0.04 11.89 -1.02
N VAL A 394 -0.26 10.60 -0.78
CA VAL A 394 -1.27 10.20 0.23
C VAL A 394 -0.90 10.75 1.61
N ALA A 395 0.35 10.57 2.04
CA ALA A 395 0.84 11.03 3.32
C ALA A 395 0.73 12.56 3.48
N TYR A 396 1.18 13.32 2.48
CA TYR A 396 1.10 14.78 2.49
C TYR A 396 -0.35 15.26 2.64
N TRP A 397 -1.26 14.76 1.81
CA TRP A 397 -2.65 15.20 1.84
C TRP A 397 -3.38 14.76 3.11
N ARG A 398 -3.07 13.58 3.68
CA ARG A 398 -3.56 13.18 5.00
C ARG A 398 -3.07 14.12 6.11
N LEU A 399 -1.80 14.52 6.09
CA LEU A 399 -1.25 15.49 7.06
C LEU A 399 -1.92 16.86 6.94
N ARG A 400 -2.22 17.31 5.72
CA ARG A 400 -2.99 18.55 5.46
C ARG A 400 -4.43 18.44 5.97
N GLU A 401 -5.09 17.31 5.75
CA GLU A 401 -6.46 17.07 6.25
C GLU A 401 -6.50 17.07 7.78
N ALA A 402 -5.54 16.39 8.43
CA ALA A 402 -5.44 16.35 9.88
C ALA A 402 -5.19 17.73 10.50
N ALA A 403 -4.40 18.59 9.85
CA ALA A 403 -4.13 19.95 10.33
C ALA A 403 -5.34 20.91 10.24
N LYS A 404 -6.42 20.52 9.55
CA LYS A 404 -7.67 21.29 9.47
C LYS A 404 -8.71 20.90 10.51
N ARG A 405 -8.51 19.77 11.21
CA ARG A 405 -9.37 19.31 12.30
C ARG A 405 -8.88 19.90 13.61
#